data_AF-O44921-F1
#
_entry.id   AF-O44921-F1
#
_cell.length_a   1.000
_cell.length_b   1.000
_cell.length_c   1.000
_cell.angle_alpha   90.00
_cell.angle_beta   90.00
_cell.angle_gamma   90.00
#
_symmetry.space_group_name_H-M   'P 1'
#
loop_
_entity.id
_entity.type
_entity.pdbx_description
1 polymer ?
#
loop_
_entity_poly.entity_id
_entity_poly.type
_entity_poly.pdbx_seq_one_letter_code
_entity_poly.pdbx_strand_id
1 'polypeptide(L)'
;MCRHLAVFIPILMFLTATCEDSDCTKGPEPTKCLEVLKQIAINSKEFDISNKTSAKTVIENCEKFNHCHHTLDCLTEEKFVYVVNVTFMFCDYVQFFSGPFVPCQTTIEAKVSECNKNWNPFPKETPDQEKMAEVRKTACDNFFGKDNCMQKEITEICGAEMWNGFRKILLALNTALGACKFQDH
;
A
#
# COMPACT_ATOMS: atom_id res chain seq x y z
N MET A 1 15.63 13.51 -22.93
CA MET A 1 16.19 14.51 -23.87
C MET A 1 16.42 13.83 -25.21
N CYS A 2 15.63 14.10 -26.24
CA CYS A 2 15.90 13.55 -27.58
C CYS A 2 17.09 14.30 -28.21
N ARG A 3 18.11 13.58 -28.68
CA ARG A 3 19.24 14.16 -29.41
C ARG A 3 18.92 14.11 -30.91
N HIS A 4 19.10 15.23 -31.59
CA HIS A 4 19.01 15.31 -33.03
C HIS A 4 20.31 14.83 -33.65
N LEU A 5 20.27 13.74 -34.43
CA LEU A 5 21.38 13.35 -35.29
C LEU A 5 21.10 13.87 -36.71
N ALA A 6 22.03 14.68 -37.23
CA ALA A 6 22.01 15.09 -38.62
C ALA A 6 22.53 13.94 -39.48
N VAL A 7 21.64 13.26 -40.20
CA VAL A 7 22.03 12.23 -41.16
C VAL A 7 22.23 12.88 -42.52
N PHE A 8 23.47 12.85 -43.02
CA PHE A 8 23.84 13.42 -44.31
C PHE A 8 23.63 12.38 -45.42
N ILE A 9 22.50 12.48 -46.12
CA ILE A 9 22.37 11.92 -47.47
C ILE A 9 22.39 13.13 -48.43
N PRO A 10 23.25 13.14 -49.48
CA PRO A 10 23.61 14.34 -50.24
C PRO A 10 22.48 15.10 -50.96
N ILE A 11 21.20 14.72 -50.82
CA ILE A 11 20.07 15.36 -51.49
C ILE A 11 18.96 15.83 -50.54
N LEU A 12 18.81 15.33 -49.31
CA LEU A 12 17.76 15.81 -48.39
C LEU A 12 18.18 15.74 -46.91
N MET A 13 18.06 16.87 -46.19
CA MET A 13 18.20 16.94 -44.74
C MET A 13 16.91 16.48 -44.06
N PHE A 14 16.91 15.30 -43.45
CA PHE A 14 15.87 14.91 -42.51
C PHE A 14 16.43 14.97 -41.08
N LEU A 15 15.83 15.82 -40.24
CA LEU A 15 15.97 15.73 -38.79
C LEU A 15 15.11 14.55 -38.34
N THR A 16 15.69 13.35 -38.31
CA THR A 16 15.03 12.22 -37.64
C THR A 16 15.34 12.32 -36.15
N ALA A 17 14.29 12.58 -35.36
CA ALA A 17 14.37 12.40 -33.92
C ALA A 17 14.22 10.89 -33.65
N THR A 18 15.33 10.17 -33.61
CA THR A 18 15.32 8.85 -32.98
C THR A 18 15.35 9.10 -31.48
N CYS A 19 14.17 9.16 -30.85
CA CYS A 19 14.11 8.96 -29.41
C CYS A 19 14.39 7.46 -29.23
N GLU A 20 15.67 7.10 -29.18
CA GLU A 20 16.09 5.83 -28.61
C GLU A 20 15.48 5.86 -27.21
N ASP A 21 14.53 4.96 -26.93
CA ASP A 21 13.86 4.87 -25.64
C ASP A 21 14.96 4.87 -24.58
N SER A 22 15.21 6.03 -23.98
CA SER A 22 16.17 6.15 -22.91
C SER A 22 15.49 5.44 -21.78
N ASP A 23 15.77 4.15 -21.64
CA ASP A 23 15.34 3.35 -20.51
C ASP A 23 15.65 4.15 -19.25
N CYS A 24 14.62 4.76 -18.69
CA CYS A 24 14.76 5.73 -17.63
C CYS A 24 15.10 5.06 -16.30
N THR A 25 15.08 3.72 -16.26
CA THR A 25 15.62 2.96 -15.14
C THR A 25 17.15 2.99 -15.11
N LYS A 26 17.79 3.38 -16.22
CA LYS A 26 19.24 3.53 -16.31
C LYS A 26 19.69 4.80 -15.62
N GLY A 27 20.48 4.62 -14.57
CA GLY A 27 21.05 5.69 -13.77
C GLY A 27 21.10 5.31 -12.30
N PRO A 28 22.04 5.89 -11.52
CA PRO A 28 22.25 5.50 -10.13
C PRO A 28 21.01 5.72 -9.25
N GLU A 29 20.26 6.81 -9.47
CA GLU A 29 19.07 7.14 -8.68
C GLU A 29 17.88 6.19 -8.94
N PRO A 30 17.38 6.02 -10.18
CA PRO A 30 16.27 5.10 -10.44
C PRO A 30 16.63 3.65 -10.16
N THR A 31 17.87 3.22 -10.42
CA THR A 31 18.33 1.86 -10.07
C THR A 31 18.27 1.63 -8.56
N LYS A 32 18.80 2.57 -7.76
CA LYS A 32 18.72 2.49 -6.28
C LYS A 32 17.27 2.54 -5.79
N CYS A 33 16.40 3.30 -6.45
CA CYS A 33 14.98 3.34 -6.07
C CYS A 33 14.26 2.01 -6.32
N LEU A 34 14.54 1.36 -7.47
CA LEU A 34 14.04 0.02 -7.75
C LEU A 34 14.55 -1.01 -6.74
N GLU A 35 15.76 -0.88 -6.23
CA GLU A 35 16.27 -1.71 -5.14
C GLU A 35 15.48 -1.49 -3.84
N VAL A 36 15.21 -0.25 -3.46
CA VAL A 36 14.36 0.07 -2.29
C VAL A 36 12.97 -0.54 -2.45
N LEU A 37 12.35 -0.38 -3.62
CA LEU A 37 11.03 -0.98 -3.92
C LEU A 37 11.06 -2.51 -3.76
N LYS A 38 12.10 -3.18 -4.28
CA LYS A 38 12.28 -4.63 -4.11
C LYS A 38 12.44 -5.03 -2.64
N GLN A 39 13.19 -4.26 -1.85
CA GLN A 39 13.35 -4.53 -0.42
C GLN A 39 12.03 -4.37 0.34
N ILE A 40 11.21 -3.37 0.01
CA ILE A 40 9.86 -3.24 0.59
C ILE A 40 9.02 -4.45 0.22
N ALA A 41 9.03 -4.88 -1.05
CA ALA A 41 8.26 -6.04 -1.49
C ALA A 41 8.68 -7.35 -0.78
N ILE A 42 9.98 -7.56 -0.55
CA ILE A 42 10.48 -8.71 0.21
C ILE A 42 10.03 -8.61 1.67
N ASN A 43 10.31 -7.49 2.33
CA ASN A 43 9.98 -7.28 3.73
C ASN A 43 8.47 -7.35 3.99
N SER A 44 7.63 -6.95 3.03
CA SER A 44 6.17 -7.01 3.16
C SER A 44 5.65 -8.44 3.31
N LYS A 45 6.32 -9.44 2.73
CA LYS A 45 5.92 -10.85 2.83
C LYS A 45 6.23 -11.45 4.19
N GLU A 46 7.26 -10.94 4.85
CA GLU A 46 7.75 -11.37 6.15
C GLU A 46 7.35 -10.38 7.26
N PHE A 47 6.48 -9.43 6.94
CA PHE A 47 6.15 -8.34 7.83
C PHE A 47 5.31 -8.85 9.01
N ASP A 48 5.81 -8.60 10.21
CA ASP A 48 5.09 -8.78 11.45
C ASP A 48 4.95 -7.43 12.13
N ILE A 49 3.71 -6.94 12.19
CA ILE A 49 3.39 -5.63 12.76
C ILE A 49 3.69 -5.54 14.27
N SER A 50 3.68 -6.69 14.96
CA SER A 50 4.00 -6.75 16.38
C SER A 50 5.51 -6.71 16.63
N ASN A 51 6.31 -7.01 15.60
CA ASN A 51 7.77 -6.99 15.66
C ASN A 51 8.30 -5.58 15.33
N LYS A 52 8.69 -4.85 16.38
CA LYS A 52 9.24 -3.48 16.27
C LYS A 52 10.44 -3.36 15.33
N THR A 53 11.28 -4.39 15.23
CA THR A 53 12.44 -4.39 14.33
C THR A 53 12.00 -4.48 12.87
N SER A 54 11.03 -5.36 12.58
CA SER A 54 10.45 -5.48 11.23
C SER A 54 9.78 -4.16 10.80
N ALA A 55 8.99 -3.57 11.69
CA ALA A 55 8.37 -2.25 11.48
C ALA A 55 9.40 -1.15 11.19
N LYS A 56 10.45 -1.05 12.00
CA LYS A 56 11.50 -0.03 11.80
C LYS A 56 12.14 -0.13 10.41
N THR A 57 12.57 -1.33 10.01
CA THR A 57 13.22 -1.52 8.70
C THR A 57 12.29 -1.20 7.53
N VAL A 58 11.01 -1.56 7.63
CA VAL A 58 10.03 -1.21 6.59
C VAL A 58 9.81 0.31 6.54
N ILE A 59 9.63 0.98 7.68
CA ILE A 59 9.45 2.44 7.75
C ILE A 59 10.64 3.17 7.11
N GLU A 60 11.87 2.79 7.44
CA GLU A 60 13.08 3.39 6.84
C GLU A 60 13.14 3.21 5.31
N ASN A 61 12.69 2.06 4.79
CA ASN A 61 12.63 1.84 3.35
C ASN A 61 11.47 2.61 2.71
N CYS A 62 10.33 2.73 3.38
CA CYS A 62 9.21 3.57 2.95
C CYS A 62 9.61 5.04 2.86
N GLU A 63 10.35 5.57 3.83
CA GLU A 63 10.90 6.92 3.77
C GLU A 63 11.82 7.08 2.55
N LYS A 64 12.77 6.16 2.32
CA LYS A 64 13.64 6.20 1.13
C LYS A 64 12.83 6.15 -0.16
N PHE A 65 11.78 5.33 -0.22
CA PHE A 65 10.91 5.22 -1.38
C PHE A 65 10.15 6.51 -1.65
N ASN A 66 9.56 7.14 -0.61
CA ASN A 66 8.91 8.44 -0.72
C ASN A 66 9.84 9.53 -1.27
N HIS A 67 11.15 9.44 -1.00
CA HIS A 67 12.12 10.39 -1.55
C HIS A 67 12.52 10.08 -2.99
N CYS A 68 12.54 8.80 -3.41
CA CYS A 68 13.10 8.41 -4.70
C CYS A 68 12.06 8.07 -5.78
N HIS A 69 10.80 7.79 -5.43
CA HIS A 69 9.83 7.19 -6.36
C HIS A 69 9.64 8.02 -7.63
N HIS A 70 9.74 9.34 -7.56
CA HIS A 70 9.57 10.26 -8.69
C HIS A 70 10.59 9.99 -9.82
N THR A 71 11.75 9.41 -9.48
CA THR A 71 12.75 8.98 -10.47
C THR A 71 12.25 7.85 -11.37
N LEU A 72 11.15 7.20 -10.98
CA LEU A 72 10.48 6.10 -11.69
C LEU A 72 9.20 6.55 -12.41
N ASP A 73 8.82 7.84 -12.39
CA ASP A 73 7.54 8.33 -12.95
C ASP A 73 7.42 8.14 -14.47
N CYS A 74 8.54 7.96 -15.16
CA CYS A 74 8.59 7.56 -16.56
C CYS A 74 8.01 6.16 -16.83
N LEU A 75 7.99 5.27 -15.81
CA LEU A 75 7.42 3.94 -15.89
C LEU A 75 5.89 4.04 -15.75
N THR A 76 5.24 4.25 -16.89
CA THR A 76 3.80 4.51 -16.97
C THR A 76 2.95 3.25 -17.20
N GLU A 77 3.59 2.07 -17.25
CA GLU A 77 2.87 0.80 -17.35
C GLU A 77 1.89 0.64 -16.17
N GLU A 78 0.63 0.32 -16.48
CA GLU A 78 -0.46 0.22 -15.50
C GLU A 78 -0.08 -0.68 -14.31
N LYS A 79 0.56 -1.81 -14.58
CA LYS A 79 1.01 -2.75 -13.53
C LYS A 79 2.08 -2.14 -12.63
N PHE A 80 2.99 -1.35 -13.18
CA PHE A 80 4.02 -0.69 -12.39
C PHE A 80 3.41 0.42 -11.51
N VAL A 81 2.55 1.25 -12.09
CA VAL A 81 1.79 2.27 -11.36
C VAL A 81 0.98 1.64 -10.22
N TYR A 82 0.34 0.50 -10.47
CA TYR A 82 -0.36 -0.26 -9.43
C TYR A 82 0.58 -0.70 -8.29
N VAL A 83 1.76 -1.25 -8.60
CA VAL A 83 2.76 -1.65 -7.59
C VAL A 83 3.24 -0.46 -6.75
N VAL A 84 3.47 0.70 -7.38
CA VAL A 84 3.84 1.93 -6.66
C VAL A 84 2.72 2.36 -5.70
N ASN A 85 1.46 2.37 -6.17
CA ASN A 85 0.32 2.71 -5.32
C ASN A 85 0.15 1.74 -4.14
N VAL A 86 0.27 0.43 -4.38
CA VAL A 86 0.24 -0.59 -3.31
C VAL A 86 1.37 -0.40 -2.31
N THR A 87 2.54 0.00 -2.79
CA THR A 87 3.69 0.30 -1.93
C THR A 87 3.39 1.48 -1.01
N PHE A 88 2.84 2.58 -1.53
CA PHE A 88 2.42 3.71 -0.68
C PHE A 88 1.35 3.31 0.35
N MET A 89 0.35 2.53 -0.05
CA MET A 89 -0.69 2.06 0.87
C MET A 89 -0.10 1.17 1.99
N PHE A 90 0.84 0.28 1.65
CA PHE A 90 1.54 -0.53 2.64
C PHE A 90 2.40 0.33 3.57
N CYS A 91 3.09 1.34 3.04
CA CYS A 91 3.87 2.27 3.84
C CYS A 91 3.02 3.07 4.82
N ASP A 92 1.87 3.61 4.36
CA ASP A 92 0.90 4.30 5.21
C ASP A 92 0.37 3.38 6.32
N TYR A 93 0.07 2.11 5.97
CA TYR A 93 -0.36 1.09 6.93
C TYR A 93 0.69 0.87 8.03
N VAL A 94 1.93 0.56 7.64
CA VAL A 94 2.98 0.28 8.62
C VAL A 94 3.29 1.51 9.47
N GLN A 95 3.39 2.70 8.86
CA GLN A 95 3.68 3.94 9.59
C GLN A 95 2.61 4.27 10.63
N PHE A 96 1.33 4.10 10.29
CA PHE A 96 0.23 4.37 11.21
C PHE A 96 0.13 3.35 12.34
N PHE A 97 0.10 2.06 11.98
CA PHE A 97 -0.16 0.98 12.94
C PHE A 97 1.05 0.62 13.80
N SER A 98 2.27 0.97 13.38
CA SER A 98 3.48 0.85 14.21
C SER A 98 3.88 2.15 14.93
N GLY A 99 3.11 3.23 14.76
CA GLY A 99 3.38 4.53 15.37
C GLY A 99 2.13 5.13 16.03
N PRO A 100 1.45 6.10 15.40
CA PRO A 100 0.32 6.84 16.00
C PRO A 100 -0.77 5.97 16.64
N PHE A 101 -1.08 4.80 16.07
CA PHE A 101 -2.16 3.94 16.55
C PHE A 101 -1.76 3.05 17.75
N VAL A 102 -0.48 2.85 18.02
CA VAL A 102 0.00 1.91 19.06
C VAL A 102 -0.58 2.19 20.45
N PRO A 103 -0.63 3.44 20.95
CA PRO A 103 -1.25 3.74 22.26
C PRO A 103 -2.75 3.42 22.29
N CYS A 104 -3.45 3.66 21.17
CA CYS A 104 -4.86 3.35 21.01
C CYS A 104 -5.09 1.83 21.05
N GLN A 105 -4.35 1.10 20.22
CA GLN A 105 -4.40 -0.37 20.16
C GLN A 105 -4.18 -1.02 21.52
N THR A 106 -3.18 -0.55 22.28
CA THR A 106 -2.88 -1.07 23.62
C THR A 106 -4.09 -0.95 24.56
N THR A 107 -4.84 0.16 24.46
CA THR A 107 -6.02 0.41 25.31
C THR A 107 -7.23 -0.42 24.86
N ILE A 108 -7.42 -0.58 23.55
CA ILE A 108 -8.45 -1.45 22.96
C ILE A 108 -8.21 -2.91 23.39
N GLU A 109 -6.98 -3.40 23.28
CA GLU A 109 -6.61 -4.77 23.66
C GLU A 109 -6.82 -5.02 25.15
N ALA A 110 -6.46 -4.04 26.01
CA ALA A 110 -6.66 -4.13 27.46
C ALA A 110 -8.14 -4.21 27.89
N LYS A 111 -9.08 -3.73 27.06
CA LYS A 111 -10.52 -3.81 27.34
C LYS A 111 -11.08 -5.23 27.16
N VAL A 112 -10.41 -6.09 26.39
CA VAL A 112 -10.81 -7.48 26.12
C VAL A 112 -12.27 -7.57 25.60
N SER A 113 -12.66 -6.62 24.75
CA SER A 113 -14.01 -6.49 24.21
C SER A 113 -14.36 -7.61 23.24
N GLU A 114 -15.65 -7.94 23.14
CA GLU A 114 -16.14 -8.87 22.11
C GLU A 114 -15.98 -8.32 20.69
N CYS A 115 -15.92 -6.99 20.54
CA CYS A 115 -15.64 -6.37 19.25
C CYS A 115 -14.25 -6.75 18.76
N ASN A 116 -13.21 -6.48 19.56
CA ASN A 116 -11.82 -6.75 19.18
C ASN A 116 -11.55 -8.25 18.98
N LYS A 117 -12.12 -9.11 19.82
CA LYS A 117 -11.96 -10.58 19.71
C LYS A 117 -12.53 -11.16 18.41
N ASN A 118 -13.68 -10.66 17.96
CA ASN A 118 -14.41 -11.23 16.84
C ASN A 118 -14.14 -10.50 15.51
N TRP A 119 -13.37 -9.41 15.54
CA TRP A 119 -13.10 -8.61 14.35
C TRP A 119 -12.06 -9.27 13.46
N ASN A 120 -12.47 -9.58 12.23
CA ASN A 120 -11.64 -10.23 11.23
C ASN A 120 -12.03 -9.75 9.81
N PRO A 121 -11.58 -8.55 9.40
CA PRO A 121 -11.98 -7.95 8.13
C PRO A 121 -11.39 -8.67 6.91
N PHE A 122 -10.28 -9.39 7.09
CA PHE A 122 -9.56 -10.11 6.03
C PHE A 122 -9.35 -11.58 6.41
N PRO A 123 -10.42 -12.40 6.36
CA PRO A 123 -10.34 -13.80 6.71
C PRO A 123 -9.36 -14.55 5.81
N LYS A 124 -8.63 -15.52 6.38
CA LYS A 124 -7.72 -16.40 5.63
C LYS A 124 -8.50 -17.20 4.58
N GLU A 125 -7.90 -17.35 3.40
CA GLU A 125 -8.50 -18.15 2.34
C GLU A 125 -8.63 -19.62 2.74
N THR A 126 -9.72 -20.25 2.29
CA THR A 126 -9.95 -21.69 2.43
C THR A 126 -10.24 -22.30 1.05
N PRO A 127 -9.86 -23.57 0.80
CA PRO A 127 -10.15 -24.25 -0.47
C PRO A 127 -11.66 -24.43 -0.75
N ASP A 128 -12.49 -24.41 0.28
CA ASP A 128 -13.95 -24.51 0.16
C ASP A 128 -14.53 -23.18 -0.35
N GLN A 129 -14.84 -23.13 -1.65
CA GLN A 129 -15.28 -21.90 -2.32
C GLN A 129 -16.64 -21.39 -1.82
N GLU A 130 -17.57 -22.28 -1.51
CA GLU A 130 -18.91 -21.91 -1.04
C GLU A 130 -18.81 -21.30 0.37
N LYS A 131 -18.09 -22.00 1.26
CA LYS A 131 -17.80 -21.49 2.60
C LYS A 131 -17.00 -20.19 2.55
N MET A 132 -16.01 -20.08 1.66
CA MET A 132 -15.22 -18.86 1.52
C MET A 132 -16.06 -17.68 1.03
N ALA A 133 -17.04 -17.91 0.16
CA ALA A 133 -17.96 -16.87 -0.30
C ALA A 133 -18.83 -16.34 0.85
N GLU A 134 -19.38 -17.22 1.69
CA GLU A 134 -20.16 -16.83 2.88
C GLU A 134 -19.30 -16.08 3.92
N VAL A 135 -18.10 -16.59 4.20
CA VAL A 135 -17.15 -15.96 5.12
C VAL A 135 -16.74 -14.58 4.63
N ARG A 136 -16.43 -14.44 3.33
CA ARG A 136 -16.08 -13.15 2.72
C ARG A 136 -17.26 -12.18 2.77
N LYS A 137 -18.47 -12.63 2.44
CA LYS A 137 -19.67 -11.79 2.54
C LYS A 137 -19.86 -11.27 3.96
N THR A 138 -19.79 -12.15 4.96
CA THR A 138 -19.93 -11.79 6.37
C THR A 138 -18.86 -10.79 6.82
N ALA A 139 -17.61 -11.01 6.41
CA ALA A 139 -16.51 -10.09 6.71
C ALA A 139 -16.72 -8.71 6.07
N CYS A 140 -17.23 -8.65 4.83
CA CYS A 140 -17.52 -7.39 4.15
C CYS A 140 -18.71 -6.64 4.76
N ASP A 141 -19.79 -7.36 5.11
CA ASP A 141 -20.96 -6.77 5.80
C ASP A 141 -20.59 -6.22 7.18
N ASN A 142 -19.57 -6.81 7.82
CA ASN A 142 -19.06 -6.43 9.14
C ASN A 142 -17.61 -5.93 9.08
N PHE A 143 -17.24 -5.18 8.04
CA PHE A 143 -15.85 -4.80 7.79
C PHE A 143 -15.21 -4.05 8.96
N PHE A 144 -15.98 -3.18 9.62
CA PHE A 144 -15.58 -2.48 10.84
C PHE A 144 -16.13 -3.15 12.11
N GLY A 145 -16.33 -4.46 12.06
CA GLY A 145 -16.95 -5.25 13.11
C GLY A 145 -18.48 -5.19 13.06
N LYS A 146 -19.11 -6.10 13.82
CA LYS A 146 -20.56 -6.17 13.96
C LYS A 146 -21.10 -4.82 14.46
N ASP A 147 -22.16 -4.32 13.84
CA ASP A 147 -22.81 -3.05 14.18
C ASP A 147 -21.83 -1.85 14.21
N ASN A 148 -20.77 -1.88 13.38
CA ASN A 148 -19.67 -0.90 13.38
C ASN A 148 -18.99 -0.74 14.75
N CYS A 149 -18.86 -1.82 15.51
CA CYS A 149 -18.30 -1.75 16.85
C CYS A 149 -16.87 -1.15 16.89
N MET A 150 -16.02 -1.34 15.85
CA MET A 150 -14.68 -0.73 15.82
C MET A 150 -14.74 0.79 15.78
N GLN A 151 -15.68 1.36 15.01
CA GLN A 151 -15.89 2.81 15.00
C GLN A 151 -16.19 3.33 16.40
N LYS A 152 -17.11 2.65 17.08
CA LYS A 152 -17.53 3.03 18.43
C LYS A 152 -16.35 2.92 19.41
N GLU A 153 -15.67 1.78 19.46
CA GLU A 153 -14.57 1.57 20.41
C GLU A 153 -13.39 2.51 20.16
N ILE A 154 -12.96 2.69 18.91
CA ILE A 154 -11.84 3.58 18.59
C ILE A 154 -12.22 5.04 18.90
N THR A 155 -13.44 5.47 18.56
CA THR A 155 -13.88 6.85 18.83
C THR A 155 -14.00 7.13 20.33
N GLU A 156 -14.55 6.19 21.11
CA GLU A 156 -14.69 6.33 22.57
C GLU A 156 -13.35 6.34 23.30
N ILE A 157 -12.38 5.54 22.84
CA ILE A 157 -11.09 5.36 23.53
C ILE A 157 -10.05 6.39 23.05
N CYS A 158 -10.03 6.67 21.75
CA CYS A 158 -8.91 7.36 21.08
C CYS A 158 -9.35 8.61 20.30
N GLY A 159 -10.66 8.88 20.24
CA GLY A 159 -11.22 10.03 19.54
C GLY A 159 -11.45 9.81 18.04
N ALA A 160 -12.20 10.74 17.45
CA ALA A 160 -12.65 10.67 16.06
C ALA A 160 -11.50 10.76 15.03
N GLU A 161 -10.41 11.46 15.35
CA GLU A 161 -9.24 11.55 14.48
C GLU A 161 -8.58 10.18 14.28
N MET A 162 -8.42 9.42 15.37
CA MET A 162 -7.82 8.09 15.31
C MET A 162 -8.70 7.11 14.51
N TRP A 163 -10.01 7.21 14.68
CA TRP A 163 -10.97 6.47 13.85
C TRP A 163 -10.83 6.81 12.37
N ASN A 164 -10.73 8.08 12.02
CA ASN A 164 -10.59 8.50 10.62
C ASN A 164 -9.31 7.95 9.98
N GLY A 165 -8.18 7.98 10.71
CA GLY A 165 -6.93 7.38 10.28
C GLY A 165 -7.05 5.88 10.03
N PHE A 166 -7.59 5.16 11.03
CA PHE A 166 -7.85 3.72 10.94
C PHE A 166 -8.76 3.37 9.75
N ARG A 167 -9.89 4.05 9.63
CA ARG A 167 -10.87 3.85 8.54
C ARG A 167 -10.23 4.08 7.17
N LYS A 168 -9.50 5.18 7.00
CA LYS A 168 -8.85 5.53 5.73
C LYS A 168 -7.90 4.42 5.27
N ILE A 169 -7.04 3.95 6.17
CA ILE A 169 -6.01 2.96 5.83
C ILE A 169 -6.63 1.60 5.52
N LEU A 170 -7.62 1.16 6.31
CA LEU A 170 -8.28 -0.12 6.02
C LEU A 170 -9.07 -0.11 4.72
N LEU A 171 -9.72 1.00 4.36
CA LEU A 171 -10.39 1.13 3.07
C LEU A 171 -9.38 1.12 1.91
N ALA A 172 -8.25 1.80 2.05
CA ALA A 172 -7.17 1.75 1.05
C ALA A 172 -6.66 0.31 0.86
N LEU A 173 -6.38 -0.39 1.96
CA LEU A 173 -5.96 -1.79 1.93
C LEU A 173 -7.04 -2.69 1.31
N ASN A 174 -8.31 -2.47 1.62
CA ASN A 174 -9.41 -3.20 1.00
C ASN A 174 -9.44 -3.01 -0.53
N THR A 175 -9.30 -1.78 -1.00
CA THR A 175 -9.24 -1.46 -2.43
C THR A 175 -8.07 -2.17 -3.11
N ALA A 176 -6.91 -2.20 -2.46
CA ALA A 176 -5.73 -2.90 -2.96
C ALA A 176 -5.94 -4.42 -3.06
N LEU A 177 -6.54 -5.02 -2.04
CA LEU A 177 -6.79 -6.46 -1.99
C LEU A 177 -8.00 -6.89 -2.84
N GLY A 178 -8.85 -5.95 -3.24
CA GLY A 178 -10.13 -6.24 -3.88
C GLY A 178 -11.05 -7.12 -3.01
N ALA A 179 -10.91 -7.03 -1.68
CA ALA A 179 -11.54 -7.96 -0.75
C ALA A 179 -13.06 -7.76 -0.66
N CYS A 180 -13.49 -6.50 -0.52
CA CYS A 180 -14.88 -6.08 -0.43
C CYS A 180 -15.19 -4.97 -1.44
N LYS A 181 -16.39 -5.01 -2.02
CA LYS A 181 -16.92 -3.93 -2.85
C LYS A 181 -17.85 -3.06 -2.00
N PHE A 182 -17.34 -1.93 -1.53
CA PHE A 182 -18.20 -0.93 -0.90
C PHE A 182 -18.89 -0.11 -2.00
N GLN A 183 -20.18 0.16 -1.84
CA GLN A 183 -20.83 1.21 -2.62
C GLN A 183 -20.42 2.54 -1.99
N ASP A 184 -19.93 3.48 -2.81
CA ASP A 184 -19.65 4.84 -2.35
C ASP A 184 -20.97 5.45 -1.83
N HIS A 185 -21.03 5.71 -0.52
CA HIS A 185 -22.08 6.49 0.14
C HIS A 185 -21.43 7.59 0.96
#